data_AF-A0A2M9H059-F1
#
_entry.id   AF-A0A2M9H059-F1
#
_cell.length_a   1.000
_cell.length_b   1.000
_cell.length_c   1.000
_cell.angle_alpha   90.00
_cell.angle_beta   90.00
_cell.angle_gamma   90.00
#
_symmetry.space_group_name_H-M   'P 1'
#
loop_
_entity.id
_entity.type
_entity.pdbx_description
1 polymer ?
#
loop_
_entity_poly.entity_id
_entity_poly.type
_entity_poly.pdbx_seq_one_letter_code
_entity_poly.pdbx_strand_id
1 'polypeptide(L)'
;MILPRPLPALLLLACALPLGAAHAAKECVARFDASAARYQEAVKVQKGRETANWQELNAPLCQGRLDLLDMEFELVDDYEQCVRDGGEFPEKTVRAMKDRPDNLAALKTAWINTCGPYMKE
;
A
#
# COMPACT_ATOMS: atom_id res chain seq x y z
N MET A 1 30.86 -62.55 -10.42
CA MET A 1 29.44 -62.80 -10.71
C MET A 1 28.71 -62.78 -9.36
N ILE A 2 27.71 -61.97 -9.02
CA ILE A 2 26.80 -61.05 -9.72
C ILE A 2 26.41 -59.99 -8.66
N LEU A 3 26.34 -58.71 -9.07
CA LEU A 3 25.75 -57.62 -8.27
C LEU A 3 24.21 -57.71 -8.35
N PRO A 4 23.49 -57.27 -7.31
CA PRO A 4 22.44 -56.29 -7.60
C PRO A 4 22.50 -55.08 -6.67
N ARG A 5 22.55 -53.90 -7.31
CA ARG A 5 22.10 -52.61 -6.77
C ARG A 5 20.57 -52.55 -6.90
N PRO A 6 19.89 -51.89 -5.95
CA PRO A 6 19.21 -50.64 -6.29
C PRO A 6 19.60 -49.54 -5.26
N LEU A 7 20.20 -48.42 -5.67
CA LEU A 7 19.55 -47.15 -6.09
C LEU A 7 18.53 -46.59 -5.07
N PRO A 8 18.54 -45.25 -4.89
CA PRO A 8 18.52 -44.57 -3.60
C PRO A 8 17.12 -44.06 -3.26
N ALA A 9 16.72 -44.11 -1.98
CA ALA A 9 15.62 -43.29 -1.48
C ALA A 9 16.10 -41.84 -1.34
N LEU A 10 16.42 -41.24 -2.50
CA LEU A 10 16.52 -39.80 -2.68
C LEU A 10 15.14 -39.20 -2.36
N LEU A 11 15.15 -38.15 -1.55
CA LEU A 11 14.19 -37.05 -1.62
C LEU A 11 12.74 -37.41 -1.31
N LEU A 12 12.45 -37.56 -0.02
CA LEU A 12 11.22 -36.98 0.54
C LEU A 12 11.36 -35.44 0.58
N LEU A 13 11.58 -34.83 -0.59
CA LEU A 13 11.25 -33.43 -0.79
C LEU A 13 9.73 -33.43 -0.99
N ALA A 14 9.02 -33.56 0.13
CA ALA A 14 7.60 -33.29 0.16
C ALA A 14 7.44 -31.89 -0.45
N CYS A 15 6.82 -31.86 -1.62
CA CYS A 15 6.37 -30.64 -2.26
C CYS A 15 5.67 -29.80 -1.18
N ALA A 16 6.34 -28.73 -0.73
CA ALA A 16 5.67 -27.62 -0.08
C ALA A 16 4.79 -27.00 -1.18
N LEU A 17 3.60 -27.58 -1.33
CA LEU A 17 2.55 -27.09 -2.22
C LEU A 17 2.30 -25.61 -1.88
N PRO A 18 1.91 -24.79 -2.88
CA PRO A 18 1.81 -23.33 -2.78
C PRO A 18 0.63 -22.83 -1.92
N LEU A 19 0.09 -23.68 -1.03
CA LEU A 19 -0.98 -23.34 -0.10
C LEU A 19 -0.63 -22.12 0.76
N GLY A 20 0.65 -21.94 1.11
CA GLY A 20 1.13 -20.74 1.81
C GLY A 20 1.05 -19.48 0.96
N ALA A 21 1.39 -19.56 -0.33
CA ALA A 21 1.36 -18.42 -1.24
C ALA A 21 -0.07 -17.93 -1.51
N ALA A 22 -1.01 -18.86 -1.73
CA ALA A 22 -2.41 -18.50 -1.93
C ALA A 22 -3.08 -17.89 -0.68
N HIS A 23 -2.67 -18.31 0.52
CA HIS A 23 -3.15 -17.71 1.78
C HIS A 23 -2.53 -16.33 2.00
N ALA A 24 -1.21 -16.19 1.78
CA ALA A 24 -0.51 -14.91 1.87
C ALA A 24 -1.07 -13.87 0.89
N ALA A 25 -1.40 -14.27 -0.35
CA ALA A 25 -2.02 -13.42 -1.35
C ALA A 25 -3.39 -12.89 -0.88
N LYS A 26 -4.23 -13.74 -0.27
CA LYS A 26 -5.53 -13.29 0.26
C LYS A 26 -5.40 -12.35 1.44
N GLU A 27 -4.46 -12.62 2.34
CA GLU A 27 -4.20 -11.76 3.49
C GLU A 27 -3.66 -10.39 3.07
N CYS A 28 -2.76 -10.33 2.09
CA CYS A 28 -2.22 -9.04 1.62
C CYS A 28 -3.30 -8.20 0.92
N VAL A 29 -4.17 -8.81 0.11
CA VAL A 29 -5.30 -8.10 -0.52
C VAL A 29 -6.26 -7.55 0.54
N ALA A 30 -6.59 -8.34 1.56
CA ALA A 30 -7.44 -7.88 2.66
C ALA A 30 -6.82 -6.72 3.47
N ARG A 31 -5.49 -6.74 3.67
CA ARG A 31 -4.76 -5.63 4.31
C ARG A 31 -4.80 -4.38 3.45
N PHE A 32 -4.54 -4.52 2.14
CA PHE A 32 -4.65 -3.41 1.20
C PHE A 32 -6.06 -2.81 1.22
N ASP A 33 -7.11 -3.63 1.17
CA ASP A 33 -8.50 -3.16 1.21
C ASP A 33 -8.80 -2.38 2.51
N ALA A 34 -8.29 -2.84 3.64
CA ALA A 34 -8.40 -2.13 4.92
C ALA A 34 -7.62 -0.80 4.91
N SER A 35 -6.40 -0.77 4.38
CA SER A 35 -5.61 0.46 4.19
C SER A 35 -6.33 1.45 3.27
N ALA A 36 -6.87 0.97 2.15
CA ALA A 36 -7.64 1.77 1.20
C ALA A 36 -8.89 2.37 1.84
N ALA A 37 -9.63 1.60 2.64
CA ALA A 37 -10.80 2.09 3.36
C ALA A 37 -10.44 3.18 4.38
N ARG A 38 -9.37 2.99 5.15
CA ARG A 38 -8.86 4.01 6.10
C ARG A 38 -8.44 5.29 5.38
N TYR A 39 -7.72 5.15 4.27
CA TYR A 39 -7.31 6.30 3.44
C TYR A 39 -8.53 7.09 2.94
N GLN A 40 -9.56 6.42 2.41
CA GLN A 40 -10.76 7.09 1.92
C GLN A 40 -11.53 7.82 3.03
N GLU A 41 -11.62 7.23 4.22
CA GLU A 41 -12.25 7.91 5.35
C GLU A 41 -11.43 9.13 5.80
N ALA A 42 -10.10 9.02 5.86
CA ALA A 42 -9.22 10.14 6.17
C ALA A 42 -9.37 11.28 5.14
N VAL A 43 -9.41 10.96 3.85
CA VAL A 43 -9.65 11.94 2.76
C VAL A 43 -10.99 12.66 2.98
N LYS A 44 -12.05 11.93 3.32
CA LYS A 44 -13.36 12.50 3.57
C LYS A 44 -13.35 13.44 4.78
N VAL A 45 -12.75 13.02 5.89
CA VAL A 45 -12.61 13.84 7.10
C VAL A 45 -11.85 15.12 6.80
N GLN A 46 -10.70 15.02 6.13
CA GLN A 46 -9.88 16.16 5.77
C GLN A 46 -10.62 17.13 4.84
N LYS A 47 -11.31 16.64 3.80
CA LYS A 47 -12.15 17.49 2.95
C LYS A 47 -13.25 18.20 3.73
N GLY A 48 -13.82 17.54 4.73
CA GLY A 48 -14.78 18.16 5.66
C GLY A 48 -14.17 19.32 6.43
N ARG A 49 -12.96 19.14 6.99
CA ARG A 49 -12.23 20.19 7.71
C ARG A 49 -11.86 21.36 6.79
N GLU A 50 -11.37 21.07 5.59
CA GLU A 50 -11.02 22.09 4.59
C GLU A 50 -12.25 22.90 4.16
N THR A 51 -13.38 22.23 3.94
CA THR A 51 -14.66 22.89 3.61
C THR A 51 -15.15 23.76 4.76
N ALA A 52 -15.09 23.23 6.00
CA ALA A 52 -15.51 23.97 7.19
C ALA A 52 -14.64 25.21 7.46
N ASN A 53 -13.38 25.21 7.00
CA ASN A 53 -12.47 26.34 7.10
C ASN A 53 -12.38 27.18 5.81
N TRP A 54 -13.37 27.09 4.92
CA TRP A 54 -13.39 27.86 3.66
C TRP A 54 -12.15 27.70 2.78
N GLN A 55 -11.48 26.55 2.85
CA GLN A 55 -10.20 26.27 2.17
C GLN A 55 -9.03 27.18 2.61
N GLU A 56 -9.19 27.99 3.65
CA GLU A 56 -8.09 28.77 4.21
C GLU A 56 -7.11 27.82 4.90
N LEU A 57 -5.81 27.94 4.59
CA LEU A 57 -4.81 27.08 5.20
C LEU A 57 -4.55 27.48 6.66
N ASN A 58 -4.35 26.47 7.49
CA ASN A 58 -3.93 26.58 8.88
C ASN A 58 -3.12 25.34 9.27
N ALA A 59 -2.49 25.33 10.44
CA ALA A 59 -1.62 24.22 10.86
C ALA A 59 -2.34 22.84 10.83
N PRO A 60 -3.54 22.68 11.42
CA PRO A 60 -4.26 21.39 11.36
C PRO A 60 -4.58 20.90 9.95
N LEU A 61 -4.96 21.80 9.03
CA LEU A 61 -5.25 21.42 7.64
C LEU A 61 -3.98 21.06 6.87
N CYS A 62 -2.92 21.82 7.10
CA CYS A 62 -1.60 21.55 6.55
C CYS A 62 -1.08 20.18 6.98
N GLN A 63 -1.13 19.88 8.28
CA GLN A 63 -0.74 18.58 8.80
C GLN A 63 -1.64 17.47 8.24
N GLY A 64 -2.96 17.65 8.23
CA GLY A 64 -3.88 16.64 7.73
C GLY A 64 -3.63 16.25 6.28
N ARG A 65 -3.24 17.20 5.40
CA ARG A 65 -2.83 16.88 4.03
C ARG A 65 -1.47 16.18 3.95
N LEU A 66 -0.52 16.48 4.85
CA LEU A 66 0.72 15.70 4.95
C LEU A 66 0.43 14.25 5.35
N ASP A 67 -0.44 14.06 6.34
CA ASP A 67 -0.85 12.74 6.80
C ASP A 67 -1.50 11.94 5.67
N LEU A 68 -2.34 12.57 4.83
CA LEU A 68 -2.92 11.92 3.65
C LEU A 68 -1.88 11.50 2.62
N LEU A 69 -0.86 12.33 2.37
CA LEU A 69 0.23 11.99 1.46
C LEU A 69 1.03 10.81 2.00
N ASP A 70 1.25 10.74 3.32
CA ASP A 70 1.93 9.62 3.97
C ASP A 70 1.11 8.33 3.90
N MET A 71 -0.20 8.40 4.14
CA MET A 71 -1.09 7.25 3.93
C MET A 71 -1.15 6.81 2.45
N GLU A 72 -1.04 7.74 1.51
CA GLU A 72 -1.01 7.44 0.08
C GLU A 72 0.28 6.72 -0.32
N PHE A 73 1.43 7.10 0.25
CA PHE A 73 2.68 6.36 0.13
C PHE A 73 2.55 4.93 0.64
N GLU A 74 2.07 4.76 1.87
CA GLU A 74 1.88 3.43 2.48
C GLU A 74 0.95 2.56 1.64
N LEU A 75 -0.11 3.14 1.06
CA LEU A 75 -1.06 2.41 0.25
C LEU A 75 -0.48 1.93 -1.10
N VAL A 76 0.41 2.72 -1.71
CA VAL A 76 1.16 2.30 -2.91
C VAL A 76 2.13 1.18 -2.55
N ASP A 77 2.87 1.32 -1.46
CA ASP A 77 3.82 0.29 -1.00
C ASP A 77 3.10 -1.04 -0.67
N ASP A 78 1.97 -0.97 0.04
CA ASP A 78 1.10 -2.12 0.35
C ASP A 78 0.62 -2.81 -0.94
N TYR A 79 0.20 -2.03 -1.94
CA TYR A 79 -0.24 -2.56 -3.24
C TYR A 79 0.89 -3.27 -3.96
N GLU A 80 2.03 -2.61 -4.14
CA GLU A 80 3.16 -3.18 -4.88
C GLU A 80 3.71 -4.42 -4.18
N GLN A 81 3.79 -4.40 -2.85
CA GLN A 81 4.21 -5.55 -2.08
C GLN A 81 3.25 -6.72 -2.25
N CYS A 82 1.94 -6.47 -2.16
CA CYS A 82 0.94 -7.51 -2.34
C CYS A 82 0.97 -8.09 -3.76
N VAL A 83 1.15 -7.27 -4.80
CA VAL A 83 1.34 -7.74 -6.18
C VAL A 83 2.59 -8.62 -6.30
N ARG A 84 3.71 -8.23 -5.68
CA ARG A 84 4.94 -9.05 -5.65
C ARG A 84 4.73 -10.41 -4.96
N ASP A 85 3.88 -10.45 -3.95
CA ASP A 85 3.52 -11.67 -3.21
C ASP A 85 2.43 -12.51 -3.91
N GLY A 86 2.00 -12.12 -5.12
CA GLY A 86 1.03 -12.85 -5.93
C GLY A 86 -0.43 -12.48 -5.66
N GLY A 87 -0.67 -11.36 -4.97
CA GLY A 87 -2.00 -10.77 -4.79
C GLY A 87 -2.60 -10.29 -6.11
N GLU A 88 -3.85 -10.66 -6.37
CA GLU A 88 -4.60 -10.23 -7.53
C GLU A 88 -5.67 -9.21 -7.14
N PHE A 89 -5.71 -8.10 -7.88
CA PHE A 89 -6.63 -7.01 -7.63
C PHE A 89 -7.62 -6.82 -8.78
N PRO A 90 -8.85 -6.35 -8.50
CA PRO A 90 -9.79 -5.95 -9.56
C PRO A 90 -9.19 -4.87 -10.46
N GLU A 91 -9.56 -4.86 -11.75
CA GLU A 91 -9.04 -3.91 -12.75
C GLU A 91 -9.18 -2.44 -12.29
N LYS A 92 -10.28 -2.11 -11.62
CA LYS A 92 -10.52 -0.78 -11.06
C LYS A 92 -9.42 -0.36 -10.08
N THR A 93 -9.00 -1.28 -9.21
CA THR A 93 -7.93 -1.03 -8.23
C THR A 93 -6.59 -0.90 -8.92
N VAL A 94 -6.30 -1.78 -9.88
CA VAL A 94 -5.06 -1.71 -10.69
C VAL A 94 -4.96 -0.36 -11.40
N ARG A 95 -6.04 0.10 -12.02
CA ARG A 95 -6.08 1.41 -12.69
C ARG A 95 -5.89 2.54 -11.68
N ALA A 96 -6.61 2.50 -10.56
CA ALA A 96 -6.49 3.52 -9.52
C ALA A 96 -5.07 3.63 -8.95
N MET A 97 -4.32 2.52 -8.86
CA MET A 97 -2.92 2.54 -8.39
C MET A 97 -1.96 3.04 -9.49
N LYS A 98 -2.20 2.68 -10.76
CA LYS A 98 -1.40 3.19 -11.89
C LYS A 98 -1.59 4.68 -12.14
N ASP A 99 -2.78 5.20 -11.86
CA ASP A 99 -3.11 6.61 -12.04
C ASP A 99 -2.62 7.49 -10.87
N ARG A 100 -2.03 6.90 -9.82
CA ARG A 100 -1.44 7.68 -8.72
C ARG A 100 -0.20 8.44 -9.18
N PRO A 101 0.14 9.56 -8.52
CA PRO A 101 1.31 10.33 -8.92
C PRO A 101 2.61 9.54 -8.79
N ASP A 102 3.41 9.51 -9.86
CA ASP A 102 4.73 8.83 -9.89
C ASP A 102 5.73 9.38 -8.87
N ASN A 103 5.52 10.61 -8.38
CA ASN A 103 6.44 11.28 -7.46
C ASN A 103 5.69 11.92 -6.27
N LEU A 104 5.15 11.06 -5.41
CA LEU A 104 4.55 11.46 -4.13
C LEU A 104 5.55 12.23 -3.24
N ALA A 105 6.86 12.00 -3.37
CA ALA A 105 7.88 12.70 -2.60
C ALA A 105 7.97 14.18 -3.00
N ALA A 106 7.88 14.45 -4.30
CA ALA A 106 7.80 15.82 -4.82
C ALA A 106 6.51 16.50 -4.38
N LEU A 107 5.38 15.80 -4.36
CA LEU A 107 4.12 16.34 -3.85
C LEU A 107 4.21 16.69 -2.36
N LYS A 108 4.77 15.80 -1.53
CA LYS A 108 5.03 16.07 -0.11
C LYS A 108 5.94 17.27 0.07
N THR A 109 7.02 17.35 -0.70
CA THR A 109 7.96 18.48 -0.65
C THR A 109 7.27 19.80 -1.03
N ALA A 110 6.49 19.80 -2.10
CA ALA A 110 5.72 20.97 -2.54
C ALA A 110 4.71 21.41 -1.47
N TRP A 111 4.06 20.45 -0.82
CA TRP A 111 3.12 20.72 0.26
C TRP A 111 3.81 21.28 1.50
N ILE A 112 4.95 20.71 1.93
CA ILE A 112 5.78 21.24 3.03
C ILE A 112 6.19 22.69 2.74
N ASN A 113 6.64 22.99 1.52
CA ASN A 113 7.03 24.35 1.15
C ASN A 113 5.85 25.34 1.23
N THR A 114 4.65 24.89 0.84
CA THR A 114 3.42 25.69 0.91
C THR A 114 2.96 25.91 2.35
N CYS A 115 3.02 24.86 3.17
CA CYS A 115 2.53 24.85 4.53
C CYS A 115 3.53 25.31 5.57
N GLY A 116 4.80 25.45 5.21
CA GLY A 116 5.88 25.90 6.10
C GLY A 116 5.55 27.15 6.91
N PRO A 117 4.90 28.20 6.37
CA PRO A 117 4.47 29.35 7.15
C PRO A 117 3.41 29.05 8.23
N TYR A 118 2.56 28.04 8.02
CA TYR A 118 1.46 27.67 8.92
C TYR A 118 1.86 26.63 9.99
N MET A 119 3.00 25.98 9.80
CA MET A 119 3.49 24.87 10.63
C MET A 119 4.65 25.28 11.56
N LYS A 120 5.04 26.56 11.55
CA LYS A 120 6.04 27.12 12.45
C LYS A 120 5.32 27.62 13.70
N GLU A 121 5.32 26.80 14.74
CA GLU A 121 5.16 27.29 16.11
C GLU A 121 6.53 27.72 16.66
#